data_AF-A0A091LFB5-F1
#
_entry.id   AF-A0A091LFB5-F1
#
_cell.length_a   1.000
_cell.length_b   1.000
_cell.length_c   1.000
_cell.angle_alpha   90.00
_cell.angle_beta   90.00
_cell.angle_gamma   90.00
#
_symmetry.space_group_name_H-M   'P 1'
#
loop_
_entity.id
_entity.type
_entity.pdbx_description
1 polymer ?
#
loop_
_entity_poly.entity_id
_entity_poly.type
_entity_poly.pdbx_seq_one_letter_code
_entity_poly.pdbx_strand_id
1 'polypeptide(L)'
;EKQVFQLRAHMYQARSLFAADSSGLSDPFARVFFISQSQCTEVLNETLCPTWDQLLVFDNVELYGEAHEMRDDPPIIVIEIYDQDTVGKADFMGRTFAKPVVKMSDEHYCPPRFPPQLEYYQIYRGNSTAGDLLAAFELLQIGPGGKSDLPPIDGPTDMDRGPILPVPLGIRPVLSKYRVEVIALEHQISMFSIVWGRRACPWVFEGQEGSMSALQGSVCTGCTASEAAAALKEQDLPENELLHPPLNIRVVDCRAFGRYTLVGSHAVSSLRKFIYRPPDKKAQHWNMTG
;
A
#
# COMPACT_ATOMS: atom_id res chain seq x y z
N GLU A 1 0.20 31.39 -21.15
CA GLU A 1 -0.35 30.70 -22.33
C GLU A 1 -1.42 29.67 -21.90
N LYS A 2 -2.31 29.19 -22.78
CA LYS A 2 -3.21 28.05 -22.46
C LYS A 2 -2.50 26.76 -22.79
N GLN A 3 -2.46 25.83 -21.85
CA GLN A 3 -1.83 24.52 -21.99
C GLN A 3 -2.84 23.43 -21.66
N VAL A 4 -2.82 22.33 -22.39
CA VAL A 4 -3.75 21.20 -22.21
C VAL A 4 -2.97 19.98 -21.77
N PHE A 5 -3.43 19.31 -20.72
CA PHE A 5 -2.78 18.14 -20.13
C PHE A 5 -3.76 16.97 -19.95
N GLN A 6 -3.20 15.78 -19.79
CA GLN A 6 -3.87 14.62 -19.22
C GLN A 6 -3.21 14.30 -17.88
N LEU A 7 -3.97 14.26 -16.79
CA LEU A 7 -3.49 13.71 -15.51
C LEU A 7 -3.83 12.23 -15.46
N ARG A 8 -2.83 11.40 -15.13
CA ARG A 8 -3.01 9.99 -14.79
C ARG A 8 -2.72 9.79 -13.31
N ALA A 9 -3.71 9.30 -12.58
CA ALA A 9 -3.58 8.92 -11.19
C ALA A 9 -3.59 7.39 -11.08
N HIS A 10 -2.42 6.82 -10.78
CA HIS A 10 -2.20 5.38 -10.61
C HIS A 10 -2.45 5.02 -9.15
N MET A 11 -3.71 4.74 -8.82
CA MET A 11 -4.18 4.47 -7.46
C MET A 11 -4.01 2.98 -7.15
N TYR A 12 -2.94 2.60 -6.45
CA TYR A 12 -2.62 1.19 -6.25
C TYR A 12 -3.23 0.60 -4.97
N GLN A 13 -2.79 1.03 -3.79
CA GLN A 13 -3.32 0.53 -2.51
C GLN A 13 -3.31 1.61 -1.42
N ALA A 14 -4.08 1.41 -0.36
CA ALA A 14 -3.87 2.09 0.92
C ALA A 14 -3.71 1.07 2.05
N ARG A 15 -3.14 1.50 3.17
CA ARG A 15 -2.95 0.64 4.34
C ARG A 15 -3.19 1.37 5.66
N SER A 16 -3.56 0.58 6.67
CA SER A 16 -3.75 1.07 8.05
C SER A 16 -4.75 2.23 8.12
N LEU A 17 -5.82 2.15 7.33
CA LEU A 17 -6.93 3.10 7.39
C LEU A 17 -7.65 2.98 8.75
N PHE A 18 -8.32 4.05 9.17
CA PHE A 18 -9.19 4.01 10.35
C PHE A 18 -10.43 3.15 10.08
N ALA A 19 -10.83 2.33 11.05
CA ALA A 19 -12.17 1.75 11.06
C ALA A 19 -13.20 2.84 11.34
N ALA A 20 -14.12 3.06 10.42
CA ALA A 20 -15.26 3.95 10.61
C ALA A 20 -16.54 3.17 10.96
N ASP A 21 -16.66 1.91 10.57
CA ASP A 21 -17.82 1.09 10.89
C ASP A 21 -17.77 0.44 12.28
N SER A 22 -18.96 0.11 12.79
CA SER A 22 -19.15 -0.67 14.01
C SER A 22 -18.58 -2.10 13.94
N SER A 23 -18.33 -2.62 12.73
CA SER A 23 -17.67 -3.90 12.48
C SER A 23 -16.17 -3.88 12.83
N GLY A 24 -15.57 -2.69 12.97
CA GLY A 24 -14.13 -2.51 13.09
C GLY A 24 -13.39 -2.53 11.74
N LEU A 25 -14.12 -2.48 10.61
CA LEU A 25 -13.61 -2.35 9.25
C LEU A 25 -14.24 -1.09 8.59
N SER A 26 -14.09 -0.96 7.27
CA SER A 26 -14.66 0.11 6.45
C SER A 26 -14.85 -0.39 5.01
N ASP A 27 -15.62 0.34 4.22
CA ASP A 27 -15.83 0.19 2.78
C ASP A 27 -15.10 1.32 2.01
N PRO A 28 -13.75 1.37 1.99
CA PRO A 28 -13.02 2.53 1.51
C PRO A 28 -13.04 2.73 -0.02
N PHE A 29 -13.18 3.99 -0.42
CA PHE A 29 -12.83 4.47 -1.77
C PHE A 29 -12.04 5.78 -1.70
N ALA A 30 -11.24 6.04 -2.74
CA ALA A 30 -10.48 7.28 -2.89
C ALA A 30 -11.16 8.21 -3.90
N ARG A 31 -11.23 9.50 -3.58
CA ARG A 31 -11.64 10.56 -4.49
C ARG A 31 -10.46 11.48 -4.76
N VAL A 32 -10.05 11.52 -6.02
CA VAL A 32 -8.92 12.33 -6.50
C VAL A 32 -9.47 13.60 -7.13
N PHE A 33 -8.96 14.74 -6.69
CA PHE A 33 -9.29 16.06 -7.23
C PHE A 33 -8.08 16.67 -7.89
N PHE A 34 -8.31 17.25 -9.06
CA PHE A 34 -7.32 18.04 -9.75
C PHE A 34 -7.99 19.19 -10.50
N ILE A 35 -7.61 20.42 -10.16
CA ILE A 35 -8.19 21.65 -10.72
C ILE A 35 -9.72 21.66 -10.54
N SER A 36 -10.48 21.49 -11.62
CA SER A 36 -11.94 21.52 -11.66
C SER A 36 -12.56 20.14 -11.83
N GLN A 37 -11.75 19.09 -11.82
CA GLN A 37 -12.18 17.71 -12.07
C GLN A 37 -12.00 16.85 -10.83
N SER A 38 -12.85 15.84 -10.70
CA SER A 38 -12.73 14.80 -9.67
C SER A 38 -13.13 13.44 -10.23
N GLN A 39 -12.43 12.38 -9.84
CA GLN A 39 -12.81 10.99 -10.12
C GLN A 39 -12.65 10.15 -8.85
N CYS A 40 -13.38 9.03 -8.78
CA CYS A 40 -13.34 8.10 -7.67
C CYS A 40 -12.79 6.76 -8.13
N THR A 41 -12.09 6.07 -7.23
CA THR A 41 -11.84 4.63 -7.37
C THR A 41 -13.12 3.84 -7.08
N GLU A 42 -13.07 2.52 -7.30
CA GLU A 42 -14.09 1.62 -6.77
C GLU A 42 -14.12 1.62 -5.23
N VAL A 43 -15.28 1.26 -4.70
CA VAL A 43 -15.51 0.98 -3.29
C VAL A 43 -15.13 -0.48 -3.06
N LEU A 44 -14.25 -0.73 -2.07
CA LEU A 44 -13.89 -2.09 -1.66
C LEU A 44 -14.45 -2.33 -0.27
N ASN A 45 -15.24 -3.39 -0.10
CA ASN A 45 -15.96 -3.60 1.14
C ASN A 45 -15.09 -4.25 2.23
N GLU A 46 -15.41 -3.93 3.48
CA GLU A 46 -14.89 -4.57 4.70
C GLU A 46 -13.35 -4.68 4.73
N THR A 47 -12.63 -3.62 4.41
CA THR A 47 -11.15 -3.59 4.45
C THR A 47 -10.59 -2.27 4.94
N LEU A 48 -9.45 -2.35 5.62
CA LEU A 48 -8.63 -1.20 6.01
C LEU A 48 -7.31 -1.14 5.22
N CYS A 49 -7.16 -2.06 4.26
CA CYS A 49 -6.03 -2.20 3.35
C CYS A 49 -6.50 -2.36 1.89
N PRO A 50 -7.30 -1.43 1.35
CA PRO A 50 -7.82 -1.56 0.00
C PRO A 50 -6.68 -1.60 -1.03
N THR A 51 -6.80 -2.48 -2.02
CA THR A 51 -5.97 -2.47 -3.22
C THR A 51 -6.87 -2.25 -4.41
N TRP A 52 -6.99 -1.00 -4.83
CA TRP A 52 -7.81 -0.63 -5.99
C TRP A 52 -7.16 -1.06 -7.30
N ASP A 53 -5.83 -0.99 -7.39
CA ASP A 53 -5.06 -1.24 -8.63
C ASP A 53 -5.69 -0.52 -9.84
N GLN A 54 -6.08 0.74 -9.68
CA GLN A 54 -6.90 1.49 -10.64
C GLN A 54 -6.18 2.75 -11.18
N LEU A 55 -6.21 2.92 -12.48
CA LEU A 55 -5.80 4.12 -13.20
C LEU A 55 -7.01 5.03 -13.44
N LEU A 56 -6.98 6.24 -12.86
CA LEU A 56 -7.94 7.31 -13.15
C LEU A 56 -7.33 8.29 -14.16
N VAL A 57 -8.06 8.56 -15.25
CA VAL A 57 -7.58 9.39 -16.37
C VAL A 57 -8.41 10.67 -16.45
N PHE A 58 -7.79 11.80 -16.12
CA PHE A 58 -8.38 13.12 -16.22
C PHE A 58 -7.96 13.75 -17.54
N ASP A 59 -8.88 13.77 -18.49
CA ASP A 59 -8.64 14.30 -19.82
C ASP A 59 -8.89 15.81 -19.90
N ASN A 60 -8.23 16.44 -20.87
CA ASN A 60 -8.45 17.85 -21.23
C ASN A 60 -8.33 18.79 -20.02
N VAL A 61 -7.33 18.57 -19.16
CA VAL A 61 -7.05 19.47 -18.05
C VAL A 61 -6.41 20.73 -18.58
N GLU A 62 -7.12 21.85 -18.47
CA GLU A 62 -6.64 23.15 -18.95
C GLU A 62 -5.93 23.90 -17.82
N LEU A 63 -4.65 24.22 -18.05
CA LEU A 63 -3.85 25.04 -17.17
C LEU A 63 -3.44 26.33 -17.88
N TYR A 64 -3.37 27.43 -17.13
CA TYR A 64 -2.97 28.74 -17.64
C TYR A 64 -1.67 29.19 -16.99
N GLY A 65 -0.68 29.55 -17.80
CA GLY A 65 0.65 29.94 -17.33
C GLY A 65 1.74 29.61 -18.35
N GLU A 66 2.99 29.75 -17.96
CA GLU A 66 4.14 29.36 -18.78
C GLU A 66 4.43 27.87 -18.62
N ALA A 67 4.75 27.20 -19.73
CA ALA A 67 4.95 25.75 -19.77
C ALA A 67 6.05 25.28 -18.79
N HIS A 68 7.14 26.05 -18.69
CA HIS A 68 8.26 25.73 -17.79
C HIS A 68 7.89 25.86 -16.31
N GLU A 69 7.07 26.86 -15.95
CA GLU A 69 6.59 27.03 -14.58
C GLU A 69 5.69 25.86 -14.17
N MET A 70 4.80 25.40 -15.05
CA MET A 70 3.94 24.24 -14.80
C MET A 70 4.72 22.95 -14.63
N ARG A 71 5.87 22.81 -15.32
CA ARG A 71 6.76 21.66 -15.21
C ARG A 71 7.45 21.61 -13.85
N ASP A 72 7.93 22.76 -13.38
CA ASP A 72 8.74 22.84 -12.16
C ASP A 72 7.88 22.91 -10.89
N ASP A 73 6.73 23.59 -10.95
CA ASP A 73 5.75 23.67 -9.85
C ASP A 73 4.32 23.40 -10.35
N PRO A 74 3.99 22.11 -10.62
CA PRO A 74 2.64 21.75 -11.03
C PRO A 74 1.62 21.96 -9.91
N PRO A 75 0.34 22.18 -10.26
CA PRO A 75 -0.74 22.20 -9.30
C PRO A 75 -0.78 20.93 -8.43
N ILE A 76 -1.18 21.09 -7.17
CA ILE A 76 -1.25 19.99 -6.20
C ILE A 76 -2.52 19.15 -6.45
N ILE A 77 -2.36 17.84 -6.41
CA ILE A 77 -3.45 16.87 -6.43
C ILE A 77 -3.93 16.68 -4.99
N VAL A 78 -5.24 16.71 -4.79
CA VAL A 78 -5.85 16.41 -3.49
C VAL A 78 -6.49 15.03 -3.55
N ILE A 79 -6.15 14.16 -2.61
CA ILE A 79 -6.72 12.82 -2.53
C ILE A 79 -7.44 12.69 -1.19
N GLU A 80 -8.73 12.39 -1.23
CA GLU A 80 -9.55 12.15 -0.05
C GLU A 80 -9.98 10.69 0.00
N ILE A 81 -9.91 10.08 1.18
CA ILE A 81 -10.38 8.72 1.42
C ILE A 81 -11.68 8.80 2.21
N TYR A 82 -12.66 8.03 1.75
CA TYR A 82 -14.00 7.96 2.31
C TYR A 82 -14.39 6.52 2.60
N ASP A 83 -15.22 6.35 3.62
CA ASP A 83 -15.92 5.11 3.94
C ASP A 83 -17.33 5.17 3.34
N GLN A 84 -17.75 4.16 2.59
CA GLN A 84 -19.06 4.14 1.93
C GLN A 84 -20.05 3.29 2.71
N ASP A 85 -20.75 3.90 3.67
CA ASP A 85 -21.80 3.23 4.42
C ASP A 85 -22.93 2.73 3.50
N THR A 86 -23.54 1.61 3.90
CA THR A 86 -24.71 1.01 3.23
C THR A 86 -25.90 1.98 3.16
N VAL A 87 -26.03 2.87 4.14
CA VAL A 87 -27.11 3.86 4.23
C VAL A 87 -26.55 5.19 4.68
N GLY A 88 -26.55 6.19 3.80
CA GLY A 88 -26.23 7.57 4.16
C GLY A 88 -25.17 8.20 3.27
N LYS A 89 -24.51 9.21 3.81
CA LYS A 89 -23.42 9.93 3.14
C LYS A 89 -22.12 9.25 3.53
N ALA A 90 -21.22 9.10 2.56
CA ALA A 90 -19.89 8.58 2.80
C ALA A 90 -19.13 9.39 3.87
N ASP A 91 -18.47 8.68 4.78
CA ASP A 91 -17.77 9.22 5.94
C ASP A 91 -16.32 9.56 5.60
N PHE A 92 -15.89 10.77 5.98
CA PHE A 92 -14.55 11.22 5.67
C PHE A 92 -13.51 10.55 6.58
N MET A 93 -12.62 9.75 5.97
CA MET A 93 -11.57 9.02 6.69
C MET A 93 -10.27 9.82 6.77
N GLY A 94 -9.92 10.58 5.72
CA GLY A 94 -8.70 11.38 5.71
C GLY A 94 -8.35 11.92 4.32
N ARG A 95 -7.27 12.73 4.26
CA ARG A 95 -6.79 13.37 3.05
C ARG A 95 -5.27 13.32 2.97
N THR A 96 -4.75 13.28 1.74
CA THR A 96 -3.36 13.55 1.44
C THR A 96 -3.22 14.43 0.19
N PHE A 97 -1.99 14.83 -0.11
CA PHE A 97 -1.64 15.71 -1.21
C PHE A 97 -0.46 15.13 -1.99
N ALA A 98 -0.46 15.28 -3.31
CA ALA A 98 0.62 14.83 -4.18
C ALA A 98 0.96 15.88 -5.23
N LYS A 99 2.22 15.90 -5.66
CA LYS A 99 2.65 16.63 -6.87
C LYS A 99 2.86 15.62 -8.00
N PRO A 100 2.27 15.81 -9.19
CA PRO A 100 2.50 14.91 -10.31
C PRO A 100 3.89 15.09 -10.90
N VAL A 101 4.44 14.02 -11.47
CA VAL A 101 5.60 14.12 -12.36
C VAL A 101 5.14 14.67 -13.71
N VAL A 102 5.64 15.85 -14.09
CA VAL A 102 5.22 16.51 -15.33
C VAL A 102 6.06 16.05 -16.51
N LYS A 103 5.39 15.65 -17.59
CA LYS A 103 5.98 15.33 -18.89
C LYS A 103 5.56 16.39 -19.90
N MET A 104 6.51 17.12 -20.46
CA MET A 104 6.21 18.08 -21.52
C MET A 104 6.09 17.37 -22.88
N SER A 105 5.40 17.99 -23.83
CA SER A 105 5.11 17.38 -25.13
C SER A 105 6.36 17.07 -25.93
N ASP A 106 7.42 17.87 -25.78
CA ASP A 106 8.75 17.74 -26.38
C ASP A 106 9.66 16.71 -25.69
N GLU A 107 9.26 16.16 -24.55
CA GLU A 107 10.02 15.15 -23.82
C GLU A 107 9.71 13.73 -24.27
N HIS A 108 10.70 12.84 -24.14
CA HIS A 108 10.52 11.42 -24.37
C HIS A 108 9.99 10.73 -23.11
N TYR A 109 9.05 9.80 -23.30
CA TYR A 109 8.54 8.96 -22.22
C TYR A 109 9.45 7.74 -22.03
N CYS A 110 10.54 7.91 -21.28
CA CYS A 110 11.51 6.85 -21.04
C CYS A 110 12.20 6.97 -19.67
N PRO A 111 12.89 5.90 -19.22
CA PRO A 111 13.70 5.96 -18.01
C PRO A 111 14.76 7.07 -18.07
N PRO A 112 15.14 7.67 -16.93
CA PRO A 112 14.76 7.28 -15.56
C PRO A 112 13.49 7.96 -15.02
N ARG A 113 12.91 8.93 -15.75
CA ARG A 113 11.77 9.74 -15.24
C ARG A 113 10.41 9.07 -15.43
N PHE A 114 10.27 8.26 -16.48
CA PHE A 114 8.99 7.65 -16.85
C PHE A 114 9.12 6.13 -17.07
N PRO A 115 8.08 5.33 -16.76
CA PRO A 115 6.87 5.74 -16.03
C PRO A 115 7.15 6.12 -14.57
N PRO A 116 6.29 6.92 -13.91
CA PRO A 116 6.50 7.29 -12.51
C PRO A 116 6.47 6.04 -11.62
N GLN A 117 7.18 6.09 -10.50
CA GLN A 117 7.21 5.00 -9.53
C GLN A 117 6.17 5.22 -8.44
N LEU A 118 5.69 4.13 -7.84
CA LEU A 118 4.77 4.19 -6.70
C LEU A 118 5.48 4.76 -5.46
N GLU A 119 4.83 5.70 -4.80
CA GLU A 119 5.30 6.36 -3.58
C GLU A 119 4.23 6.35 -2.49
N TYR A 120 4.68 6.31 -1.22
CA TYR A 120 3.78 6.41 -0.08
C TYR A 120 3.46 7.86 0.27
N TYR A 121 2.18 8.16 0.37
CA TYR A 121 1.63 9.44 0.80
C TYR A 121 0.91 9.23 2.14
N GLN A 122 1.37 9.92 3.18
CA GLN A 122 0.71 9.87 4.49
C GLN A 122 -0.67 10.52 4.41
N ILE A 123 -1.69 9.79 4.83
CA ILE A 123 -3.06 10.28 4.95
C ILE A 123 -3.22 10.92 6.34
N TYR A 124 -3.87 12.07 6.40
CA TYR A 124 -4.16 12.80 7.64
C TYR A 124 -5.67 13.01 7.84
N ARG A 125 -6.12 12.89 9.10
CA ARG A 125 -7.46 13.28 9.54
C ARG A 125 -7.31 14.25 10.72
N GLY A 126 -7.52 15.54 10.45
CA GLY A 126 -7.17 16.59 11.41
C GLY A 126 -5.67 16.54 11.72
N ASN A 127 -5.32 16.38 13.00
CA ASN A 127 -3.92 16.33 13.45
C ASN A 127 -3.36 14.90 13.59
N SER A 128 -4.15 13.88 13.21
CA SER A 128 -3.77 12.48 13.34
C SER A 128 -3.46 11.87 11.98
N THR A 129 -2.50 10.95 11.94
CA THR A 129 -2.27 10.07 10.78
C THR A 129 -3.42 9.09 10.64
N ALA A 130 -3.86 8.84 9.41
CA ALA A 130 -5.04 8.06 9.04
C ALA A 130 -4.74 6.94 8.03
N GLY A 131 -3.48 6.46 8.03
CA GLY A 131 -2.98 5.44 7.11
C GLY A 131 -2.08 6.02 6.02
N ASP A 132 -1.63 5.16 5.12
CA ASP A 132 -0.76 5.53 4.00
C ASP A 132 -1.41 5.12 2.67
N LEU A 133 -1.32 5.98 1.66
CA LEU A 133 -1.69 5.70 0.27
C LEU A 133 -0.43 5.37 -0.53
N LEU A 134 -0.41 4.28 -1.28
CA LEU A 134 0.61 3.98 -2.28
C LEU A 134 0.05 4.28 -3.68
N ALA A 135 0.59 5.30 -4.33
CA ALA A 135 0.11 5.76 -5.63
C ALA A 135 1.24 6.38 -6.46
N ALA A 136 0.99 6.65 -7.74
CA ALA A 136 1.86 7.44 -8.60
C ALA A 136 1.01 8.41 -9.42
N PHE A 137 1.55 9.59 -9.73
CA PHE A 137 0.82 10.63 -10.45
C PHE A 137 1.71 11.23 -11.55
N GLU A 138 1.18 11.35 -12.76
CA GLU A 138 1.86 12.00 -13.87
C GLU A 138 0.93 12.96 -14.62
N LEU A 139 1.48 14.11 -15.01
CA LEU A 139 0.77 15.14 -15.75
C LEU A 139 1.42 15.30 -17.12
N LEU A 140 0.72 14.89 -18.17
CA LEU A 140 1.26 14.77 -19.52
C LEU A 140 0.72 15.89 -20.40
N GLN A 141 1.60 16.76 -20.91
CA GLN A 141 1.20 17.82 -21.83
C GLN A 141 0.76 17.22 -23.17
N ILE A 142 -0.42 17.62 -23.63
CA ILE A 142 -0.96 17.22 -24.93
C ILE A 142 -0.37 18.15 -25.98
N GLY A 143 0.47 17.58 -26.84
CA GLY A 143 1.09 18.28 -27.96
C GLY A 143 0.13 18.53 -29.12
N PRO A 144 0.63 19.10 -30.24
CA PRO A 144 -0.17 19.34 -31.44
C PRO A 144 -0.70 18.05 -32.10
N GLY A 145 -0.08 16.89 -31.86
CA GLY A 145 -0.60 15.59 -32.29
C GLY A 145 -1.81 15.12 -31.47
N GLY A 146 -2.17 15.83 -30.39
CA GLY A 146 -3.30 15.46 -29.55
C GLY A 146 -3.00 14.23 -28.69
N LYS A 147 -4.04 13.42 -28.42
CA LYS A 147 -3.93 12.25 -27.53
C LYS A 147 -3.05 11.12 -28.09
N SER A 148 -2.74 11.12 -29.39
CA SER A 148 -1.85 10.10 -29.97
C SER A 148 -0.39 10.24 -29.54
N ASP A 149 0.01 11.42 -29.05
CA ASP A 149 1.36 11.68 -28.53
C ASP A 149 1.55 11.18 -27.09
N LEU A 150 0.44 10.77 -26.44
CA LEU A 150 0.47 10.25 -25.07
C LEU A 150 0.85 8.75 -25.08
N PRO A 151 1.52 8.26 -24.03
CA PRO A 151 1.80 6.84 -23.89
C PRO A 151 0.49 6.04 -23.94
N PRO A 152 0.44 4.89 -24.63
CA PRO A 152 -0.78 4.10 -24.74
C PRO A 152 -1.28 3.67 -23.35
N ILE A 153 -2.59 3.49 -23.24
CA ILE A 153 -3.25 2.92 -22.07
C ILE A 153 -3.79 1.56 -22.51
N ASP A 154 -3.25 0.48 -21.95
CA ASP A 154 -3.68 -0.88 -22.26
C ASP A 154 -4.84 -1.27 -21.32
N GLY A 155 -6.03 -1.56 -21.85
CA GLY A 155 -7.20 -2.03 -21.09
C GLY A 155 -8.49 -1.95 -21.91
N PRO A 156 -9.58 -2.66 -21.51
CA PRO A 156 -10.84 -2.66 -22.28
C PRO A 156 -11.41 -1.24 -22.38
N THR A 157 -12.51 -1.04 -23.12
CA THR A 157 -13.36 0.17 -23.05
C THR A 157 -14.81 -0.28 -22.92
N ASP A 158 -15.31 -0.49 -21.69
CA ASP A 158 -16.72 -0.82 -21.43
C ASP A 158 -17.58 0.46 -21.46
N MET A 159 -18.67 0.43 -22.22
CA MET A 159 -19.32 1.62 -22.80
C MET A 159 -20.42 2.24 -21.94
N ASP A 160 -20.78 1.65 -20.79
CA ASP A 160 -21.80 2.22 -19.88
C ASP A 160 -21.23 2.94 -18.65
N ARG A 161 -20.02 2.58 -18.19
CA ARG A 161 -19.31 3.24 -17.05
C ARG A 161 -17.80 3.43 -17.27
N GLY A 162 -17.27 3.01 -18.42
CA GLY A 162 -15.83 2.77 -18.59
C GLY A 162 -15.43 1.45 -17.92
N PRO A 163 -14.46 0.70 -18.44
CA PRO A 163 -13.85 -0.39 -17.69
C PRO A 163 -12.85 0.22 -16.72
N ILE A 164 -12.80 -0.33 -15.52
CA ILE A 164 -11.74 -0.01 -14.57
C ILE A 164 -10.41 -0.33 -15.25
N LEU A 165 -9.67 0.73 -15.59
CA LEU A 165 -8.34 0.61 -16.16
C LEU A 165 -7.41 0.25 -15.03
N PRO A 166 -6.65 -0.84 -15.12
CA PRO A 166 -5.83 -1.22 -14.01
C PRO A 166 -4.49 -0.46 -14.08
N VAL A 167 -3.74 -0.38 -12.97
CA VAL A 167 -2.41 0.27 -13.00
C VAL A 167 -1.51 -0.49 -14.00
N PRO A 168 -0.80 0.19 -14.92
CA PRO A 168 0.08 -0.45 -15.89
C PRO A 168 1.19 -1.29 -15.24
N LEU A 169 1.56 -2.40 -15.89
CA LEU A 169 2.59 -3.32 -15.38
C LEU A 169 3.94 -2.66 -15.07
N GLY A 170 4.32 -1.63 -15.83
CA GLY A 170 5.57 -0.88 -15.60
C GLY A 170 5.58 -0.01 -14.35
N ILE A 171 4.43 0.21 -13.72
CA ILE A 171 4.28 0.99 -12.48
C ILE A 171 4.00 0.09 -11.28
N ARG A 172 3.35 -1.06 -11.51
CA ARG A 172 3.07 -2.03 -10.45
C ARG A 172 4.36 -2.50 -9.76
N PRO A 173 4.29 -2.85 -8.46
CA PRO A 173 5.41 -3.50 -7.80
C PRO A 173 5.72 -4.83 -8.47
N VAL A 174 6.98 -5.04 -8.85
CA VAL A 174 7.46 -6.36 -9.24
C VAL A 174 7.49 -7.24 -7.99
N LEU A 175 6.86 -8.40 -8.04
CA LEU A 175 6.80 -9.32 -6.92
C LEU A 175 7.86 -10.42 -7.04
N SER A 176 8.47 -10.76 -5.92
CA SER A 176 9.41 -11.86 -5.75
C SER A 176 8.99 -12.75 -4.58
N LYS A 177 9.38 -14.02 -4.60
CA LYS A 177 9.09 -14.95 -3.50
C LYS A 177 9.97 -14.66 -2.29
N TYR A 178 9.36 -14.36 -1.16
CA TYR A 178 10.01 -14.21 0.14
C TYR A 178 9.58 -15.31 1.10
N ARG A 179 10.52 -15.74 1.95
CA ARG A 179 10.26 -16.58 3.12
C ARG A 179 10.32 -15.70 4.35
N VAL A 180 9.18 -15.49 5.00
CA VAL A 180 9.08 -14.73 6.25
C VAL A 180 9.09 -15.72 7.41
N GLU A 181 10.03 -15.53 8.33
CA GLU A 181 10.16 -16.32 9.55
C GLU A 181 9.95 -15.43 10.78
N VAL A 182 9.02 -15.80 11.66
CA VAL A 182 8.82 -15.13 12.94
C VAL A 182 9.23 -16.06 14.05
N ILE A 183 10.25 -15.67 14.81
CA ILE A 183 10.84 -16.48 15.88
C ILE A 183 10.43 -15.89 17.23
N ALA A 184 9.73 -16.67 18.04
CA ALA A 184 9.44 -16.32 19.43
C ALA A 184 10.56 -16.80 20.34
N LEU A 185 11.26 -15.86 20.99
CA LEU A 185 12.31 -16.14 21.97
C LEU A 185 11.76 -15.98 23.39
N GLU A 186 11.86 -17.04 24.20
CA GLU A 186 11.47 -17.03 25.61
C GLU A 186 12.47 -16.24 26.46
N HIS A 187 12.40 -14.90 26.46
CA HIS A 187 13.05 -14.12 27.50
C HIS A 187 12.11 -13.04 28.06
N GLN A 188 11.63 -13.34 29.28
CA GLN A 188 10.86 -12.47 30.18
C GLN A 188 9.55 -11.89 29.63
N ILE A 189 8.56 -12.74 29.38
CA ILE A 189 7.17 -12.32 29.58
C ILE A 189 6.96 -12.32 31.09
N SER A 190 6.96 -11.15 31.73
CA SER A 190 6.55 -11.01 33.13
C SER A 190 5.09 -11.43 33.23
N MET A 191 4.91 -12.67 33.66
CA MET A 191 3.66 -13.35 33.95
C MET A 191 2.79 -12.49 34.86
N PHE A 192 1.85 -11.74 34.30
CA PHE A 192 0.66 -11.33 35.04
C PHE A 192 -0.12 -12.62 35.32
N SER A 193 0.16 -13.21 36.47
CA SER A 193 -0.47 -14.40 36.98
C SER A 193 -1.96 -14.17 37.18
N ILE A 194 -2.80 -14.83 36.38
CA ILE A 194 -4.17 -15.16 36.77
C ILE A 194 -4.31 -16.68 36.68
N VAL A 195 -3.95 -17.33 37.79
CA VAL A 195 -4.54 -18.53 38.38
C VAL A 195 -4.84 -19.73 37.46
N TRP A 196 -4.02 -20.77 37.68
CA TRP A 196 -4.25 -22.22 37.58
C TRP A 196 -4.61 -22.86 36.21
N GLY A 197 -3.74 -23.80 35.84
CA GLY A 197 -3.99 -24.83 34.82
C GLY A 197 -3.36 -24.51 33.47
N ARG A 198 -2.23 -25.19 33.19
CA ARG A 198 -1.53 -25.28 31.90
C ARG A 198 -2.43 -24.96 30.70
N ARG A 199 -2.23 -23.83 30.03
CA ARG A 199 -2.90 -23.52 28.76
C ARG A 199 -1.90 -22.90 27.80
N ALA A 200 -1.86 -23.45 26.59
CA ALA A 200 -1.06 -22.96 25.49
C ALA A 200 -1.50 -21.53 25.13
N CYS A 201 -0.55 -20.62 24.93
CA CYS A 201 -0.78 -19.32 24.32
C CYS A 201 -0.46 -19.46 22.82
N PRO A 202 -1.43 -19.68 21.93
CA PRO A 202 -1.17 -19.67 20.50
C PRO A 202 -0.92 -18.25 20.01
N TRP A 203 0.05 -18.14 19.12
CA TRP A 203 0.36 -16.94 18.39
C TRP A 203 -0.45 -16.98 17.11
N VAL A 204 -1.15 -15.91 16.78
CA VAL A 204 -1.84 -15.78 15.51
C VAL A 204 -1.24 -14.58 14.79
N PHE A 205 -0.45 -14.86 13.77
CA PHE A 205 -0.04 -13.88 12.80
C PHE A 205 -1.23 -13.66 11.89
N GLU A 206 -1.64 -12.41 11.78
CA GLU A 206 -2.72 -12.02 10.88
C GLU A 206 -2.26 -10.75 10.16
N GLY A 207 -1.76 -10.92 8.94
CA GLY A 207 -1.64 -9.81 8.01
C GLY A 207 -3.04 -9.31 7.66
N GLN A 208 -3.12 -8.02 7.34
CA GLN A 208 -4.38 -7.38 7.02
C GLN A 208 -4.83 -7.85 5.63
N GLU A 209 -6.08 -8.31 5.47
CA GLU A 209 -6.61 -8.71 4.16
C GLU A 209 -6.76 -7.49 3.24
N GLY A 210 -6.00 -7.52 2.15
CA GLY A 210 -5.82 -6.40 1.23
C GLY A 210 -4.73 -6.70 0.20
N SER A 211 -5.00 -7.65 -0.70
CA SER A 211 -4.29 -8.01 -1.96
C SER A 211 -2.79 -8.31 -1.96
N MET A 212 -2.00 -7.98 -0.94
CA MET A 212 -0.78 -8.72 -0.62
C MET A 212 -1.13 -9.66 0.52
N SER A 213 -1.31 -10.94 0.18
CA SER A 213 -1.68 -12.05 1.06
C SER A 213 -1.46 -11.71 2.55
N ALA A 214 -2.57 -11.57 3.27
CA ALA A 214 -2.57 -11.56 4.72
C ALA A 214 -1.60 -12.64 5.21
N LEU A 215 -0.58 -12.24 5.98
CA LEU A 215 0.24 -13.14 6.76
C LEU A 215 -0.64 -13.86 7.78
N GLN A 216 -1.46 -14.81 7.35
CA GLN A 216 -2.20 -15.69 8.23
C GLN A 216 -1.34 -16.91 8.51
N GLY A 217 -0.89 -17.00 9.75
CA GLY A 217 -0.18 -18.15 10.28
C GLY A 217 -0.52 -18.29 11.76
N SER A 218 -0.93 -19.48 12.19
CA SER A 218 -1.07 -19.78 13.61
C SER A 218 0.11 -20.62 14.05
N VAL A 219 0.81 -20.18 15.11
CA VAL A 219 1.78 -21.00 15.82
C VAL A 219 1.17 -21.38 17.15
N CYS A 220 0.70 -22.62 17.24
CA CYS A 220 0.31 -23.22 18.50
C CYS A 220 1.56 -23.74 19.22
N THR A 221 2.09 -23.00 20.19
CA THR A 221 3.08 -23.55 21.12
C THR A 221 2.37 -24.44 22.14
N GLY A 222 2.28 -25.72 21.81
CA GLY A 222 2.16 -26.76 22.82
C GLY A 222 3.56 -27.21 23.24
N CYS A 223 3.85 -27.08 24.54
CA CYS A 223 4.89 -27.81 25.28
C CYS A 223 6.26 -27.15 25.50
N THR A 224 6.60 -27.10 26.80
CA THR A 224 7.91 -27.27 27.44
C THR A 224 9.13 -26.52 26.91
N ALA A 225 9.56 -25.54 27.71
CA ALA A 225 10.88 -24.92 27.79
C ALA A 225 12.02 -25.71 27.11
N SER A 226 12.30 -25.39 25.84
CA SER A 226 13.65 -25.48 25.23
C SER A 226 13.66 -25.17 23.72
N GLU A 227 12.52 -25.10 23.03
CA GLU A 227 12.49 -24.91 21.58
C GLU A 227 11.88 -23.54 21.20
N ALA A 228 12.67 -22.71 20.50
CA ALA A 228 12.16 -21.47 19.91
C ALA A 228 11.09 -21.81 18.87
N ALA A 229 9.87 -21.35 19.08
CA ALA A 229 8.79 -21.58 18.13
C ALA A 229 8.95 -20.62 16.94
N ALA A 230 9.05 -21.18 15.73
CA ALA A 230 9.20 -20.43 14.49
C ALA A 230 7.94 -20.60 13.61
N ALA A 231 7.32 -19.48 13.23
CA ALA A 231 6.33 -19.44 12.17
C ALA A 231 7.06 -19.22 10.83
N LEU A 232 6.78 -20.04 9.82
CA LEU A 232 7.36 -19.91 8.49
C LEU A 232 6.24 -19.72 7.47
N LYS A 233 6.37 -18.71 6.61
CA LYS A 233 5.46 -18.50 5.49
C LYS A 233 6.23 -18.07 4.24
N GLU A 234 5.96 -18.74 3.13
CA GLU A 234 6.36 -18.28 1.80
C GLU A 234 5.24 -17.43 1.20
N GLN A 235 5.60 -16.27 0.65
CA GLN A 235 4.66 -15.34 0.02
C GLN A 235 5.37 -14.45 -0.99
N ASP A 236 4.61 -13.89 -1.93
CA ASP A 236 5.12 -12.92 -2.90
C ASP A 236 5.10 -11.51 -2.27
N LEU A 237 6.26 -10.85 -2.21
CA LEU A 237 6.40 -9.46 -1.76
C LEU A 237 7.10 -8.63 -2.84
N PRO A 238 6.91 -7.30 -2.85
CA PRO A 238 7.62 -6.41 -3.77
C PRO A 238 9.13 -6.58 -3.70
N GLU A 239 9.82 -6.63 -4.85
CA GLU A 239 11.28 -6.58 -4.89
C GLU A 239 11.82 -5.28 -4.30
N ASN A 240 11.08 -4.19 -4.51
CA ASN A 240 11.37 -2.95 -3.83
C ASN A 240 10.92 -3.05 -2.36
N GLU A 241 11.88 -3.27 -1.47
CA GLU A 241 11.67 -3.38 -0.02
C GLU A 241 11.01 -2.13 0.60
N LEU A 242 10.98 -0.99 -0.12
CA LEU A 242 10.19 0.18 0.27
C LEU A 242 8.70 -0.09 0.31
N LEU A 243 8.24 -0.96 -0.57
CA LEU A 243 6.83 -1.25 -0.83
C LEU A 243 6.33 -2.46 -0.03
N HIS A 244 7.17 -3.08 0.80
CA HIS A 244 6.75 -4.17 1.67
C HIS A 244 5.59 -3.73 2.59
N PRO A 245 4.53 -4.55 2.70
CA PRO A 245 3.43 -4.26 3.62
C PRO A 245 3.89 -4.35 5.08
N PRO A 246 3.17 -3.70 6.00
CA PRO A 246 3.38 -3.89 7.43
C PRO A 246 3.00 -5.32 7.83
N LEU A 247 3.68 -5.85 8.85
CA LEU A 247 3.37 -7.16 9.44
C LEU A 247 2.72 -6.95 10.81
N ASN A 248 1.46 -7.38 10.95
CA ASN A 248 0.75 -7.36 12.22
C ASN A 248 0.91 -8.70 12.95
N ILE A 249 1.39 -8.65 14.18
CA ILE A 249 1.62 -9.79 15.05
C ILE A 249 0.62 -9.72 16.19
N ARG A 250 -0.27 -10.72 16.31
CA ARG A 250 -1.25 -10.82 17.39
C ARG A 250 -0.96 -12.02 18.28
N VAL A 251 -1.12 -11.81 19.58
CA VAL A 251 -0.96 -12.85 20.59
C VAL A 251 -2.34 -13.13 21.15
N VAL A 252 -2.78 -14.39 21.12
CA VAL A 252 -4.11 -14.78 21.61
C VAL A 252 -3.98 -15.85 22.70
N ASP A 253 -4.83 -15.75 23.71
CA ASP A 253 -5.01 -16.76 24.75
C ASP A 253 -6.06 -17.76 24.28
N CYS A 254 -5.68 -19.03 24.15
CA CYS A 254 -6.60 -20.11 23.85
C CYS A 254 -7.21 -20.66 25.11
N ARG A 255 -8.50 -20.39 25.28
CA ARG A 255 -9.29 -20.93 26.38
C ARG A 255 -10.02 -22.19 25.91
N ALA A 256 -10.41 -23.00 26.90
CA ALA A 256 -11.26 -24.16 26.64
C ALA A 256 -12.52 -23.77 25.85
N PHE A 257 -13.06 -24.71 25.08
CA PHE A 257 -14.22 -24.51 24.21
C PHE A 257 -13.98 -23.57 23.01
N GLY A 258 -12.75 -23.51 22.49
CA GLY A 258 -12.45 -22.79 21.24
C GLY A 258 -12.57 -21.27 21.35
N ARG A 259 -12.49 -20.72 22.56
CA ARG A 259 -12.53 -19.26 22.78
C ARG A 259 -11.11 -18.70 22.70
N TYR A 260 -10.93 -17.72 21.82
CA TYR A 260 -9.69 -16.97 21.67
C TYR A 260 -9.86 -15.59 22.30
N THR A 261 -8.88 -15.12 23.08
CA THR A 261 -8.87 -13.75 23.63
C THR A 261 -7.59 -13.06 23.22
N LEU A 262 -7.66 -11.91 22.56
CA LEU A 262 -6.47 -11.11 22.22
C LEU A 262 -5.75 -10.67 23.50
N VAL A 263 -4.49 -11.07 23.65
CA VAL A 263 -3.60 -10.69 24.76
C VAL A 263 -2.83 -9.42 24.40
N GLY A 264 -2.40 -9.29 23.15
CA GLY A 264 -1.65 -8.15 22.67
C GLY A 264 -1.48 -8.17 21.16
N SER A 265 -1.20 -7.00 20.58
CA SER A 265 -0.96 -6.83 19.15
C SER A 265 0.22 -5.87 18.95
N HIS A 266 1.05 -6.15 17.95
CA HIS A 266 2.13 -5.27 17.54
C HIS A 266 2.22 -5.21 16.02
N ALA A 267 2.40 -4.01 15.47
CA ALA A 267 2.53 -3.78 14.04
C ALA A 267 3.98 -3.44 13.69
N VAL A 268 4.63 -4.28 12.88
CA VAL A 268 5.92 -4.00 12.26
C VAL A 268 5.67 -3.23 10.96
N SER A 269 5.84 -1.91 11.00
CA SER A 269 5.62 -1.04 9.83
C SER A 269 6.63 -1.24 8.70
N SER A 270 7.85 -1.66 9.08
CA SER A 270 9.11 -1.79 8.33
C SER A 270 9.72 -3.19 8.30
N LEU A 271 9.49 -4.03 7.27
CA LEU A 271 10.22 -5.31 7.18
C LEU A 271 11.71 -5.16 6.84
N ARG A 272 12.15 -3.99 6.35
CA ARG A 272 13.53 -3.80 5.84
C ARG A 272 14.63 -4.12 6.83
N LYS A 273 14.38 -3.85 8.11
CA LYS A 273 15.37 -4.10 9.18
C LYS A 273 15.56 -5.59 9.47
N PHE A 274 14.67 -6.43 8.96
CA PHE A 274 14.63 -7.87 9.21
C PHE A 274 15.00 -8.69 7.96
N ILE A 275 15.39 -8.04 6.86
CA ILE A 275 15.79 -8.74 5.63
C ILE A 275 17.20 -9.30 5.81
N TYR A 276 17.28 -10.62 5.82
CA TYR A 276 18.54 -11.33 5.79
C TYR A 276 19.12 -11.33 4.38
N ARG A 277 20.34 -10.80 4.23
CA ARG A 277 21.12 -10.90 3.00
C ARG A 277 22.29 -11.85 3.26
N PRO A 278 22.35 -13.01 2.59
CA PRO A 278 23.48 -13.91 2.78
C PRO A 278 24.77 -13.19 2.36
N PRO A 279 25.88 -13.38 3.11
CA PRO A 279 27.17 -12.80 2.73
C PRO A 279 27.58 -13.30 1.35
N ASP A 280 28.07 -12.37 0.52
CA ASP A 280 28.46 -12.65 -0.85
C ASP A 280 29.66 -13.61 -0.86
N LYS A 281 29.45 -14.85 -1.33
CA LYS A 281 30.49 -15.90 -1.34
C LYS A 281 31.68 -15.54 -2.25
N LYS A 282 31.60 -14.46 -3.03
CA LYS A 282 32.67 -13.97 -3.90
C LYS A 282 33.60 -12.94 -3.23
N ALA A 283 33.30 -12.47 -2.02
CA ALA A 283 34.11 -11.47 -1.32
C ALA A 283 35.25 -12.05 -0.45
N GLN A 284 35.58 -13.34 -0.57
CA GLN A 284 36.67 -14.01 0.18
C GLN A 284 37.81 -14.54 -0.71
N HIS A 285 38.11 -13.86 -1.80
CA HIS A 285 39.50 -13.81 -2.26
C HIS A 285 40.00 -12.38 -2.02
N TRP A 286 41.30 -12.16 -2.03
CA TRP A 286 42.02 -10.94 -1.61
C TRP A 286 42.55 -11.00 -0.17
N ASN A 287 43.76 -11.56 -0.15
CA ASN A 287 44.91 -11.21 0.69
C ASN A 287 45.23 -12.14 1.87
N MET A 288 45.70 -13.35 1.53
CA MET A 288 46.80 -13.97 2.25
C MET A 288 48.01 -14.10 1.29
N THR A 289 48.74 -13.00 1.17
CA THR A 289 50.16 -12.99 0.79
C THR A 289 50.80 -11.87 1.57
N GLY A 290 51.53 -12.26 2.61
CA GLY A 290 52.36 -11.46 3.49
C GLY A 290 53.29 -12.42 4.20
#